data_AF-A0A9W6ZKZ8-F1
#
_entry.id   AF-A0A9W6ZKZ8-F1
#
_cell.length_a   1.000
_cell.length_b   1.000
_cell.length_c   1.000
_cell.angle_alpha   90.00
_cell.angle_beta   90.00
_cell.angle_gamma   90.00
#
_symmetry.space_group_name_H-M   'P 1'
#
loop_
_entity.id
_entity.type
_entity.pdbx_description
1 polymer ?
#
loop_
_entity_poly.entity_id
_entity_poly.type
_entity_poly.pdbx_seq_one_letter_code
_entity_poly.pdbx_strand_id
1 'polypeptide(L)'
;MGSPSNMVKLPQVPDTMRNNEMPTDRERIETEIIKSLIESYFNIVRKNFLDMVPKTIMYFLVNHSKDSIQNELVSELYKENEIADLLRETDDVAQRRRTCAEMRGLLGRALEIVNEVRDFNTFK
;
A
#
# COMPACT_ATOMS: atom_id res chain seq x y z
N MET A 1 56.87 12.41 -50.49
CA MET A 1 56.00 12.86 -49.38
C MET A 1 55.45 11.63 -48.69
N GLY A 2 55.89 11.35 -47.47
CA GLY A 2 55.46 10.17 -46.71
C GLY A 2 56.34 10.00 -45.49
N SER A 3 56.11 10.83 -44.46
CA SER A 3 56.78 10.66 -43.16
C SER A 3 56.31 9.36 -42.52
N PRO A 4 57.19 8.51 -41.97
CA PRO A 4 56.76 7.33 -41.26
C PRO A 4 56.05 7.76 -39.98
N SER A 5 54.82 7.29 -39.80
CA SER A 5 54.05 7.48 -38.57
C SER A 5 54.86 6.97 -37.39
N ASN A 6 55.33 7.89 -36.55
CA ASN A 6 56.05 7.56 -35.34
C ASN A 6 55.02 7.02 -34.32
N MET A 7 54.81 5.70 -34.33
CA MET A 7 53.89 5.03 -33.42
C MET A 7 54.44 5.18 -32.00
N VAL A 8 53.80 6.03 -31.20
CA VAL A 8 54.05 6.14 -29.76
C VAL A 8 53.72 4.78 -29.14
N LYS A 9 54.76 4.01 -28.80
CA LYS A 9 54.59 2.76 -28.05
C LYS A 9 54.21 3.13 -26.63
N LEU A 10 52.92 3.02 -26.32
CA LEU A 10 52.43 3.13 -24.96
C LEU A 10 53.01 1.96 -24.13
N PRO A 11 53.46 2.20 -22.89
CA PRO A 11 53.80 1.11 -21.98
C PRO A 11 52.61 0.17 -21.84
N GLN A 12 52.83 -1.14 -21.95
CA GLN A 12 51.75 -2.10 -21.76
C GLN A 12 51.28 -2.04 -20.31
N VAL A 13 49.95 -1.99 -20.14
CA VAL A 13 49.32 -2.07 -18.82
C VAL A 13 49.68 -3.43 -18.20
N PRO A 14 50.20 -3.46 -16.96
CA PRO A 14 50.60 -4.72 -16.33
C PRO A 14 49.41 -5.70 -16.21
N ASP A 15 49.61 -6.96 -16.61
CA ASP A 15 48.59 -8.02 -16.56
C ASP A 15 48.12 -8.35 -15.12
N THR A 16 48.90 -7.95 -14.11
CA THR A 16 48.50 -8.04 -12.71
C THR A 16 48.93 -6.80 -11.93
N MET A 17 47.98 -6.08 -11.35
CA MET A 17 48.23 -5.06 -10.31
C MET A 17 48.54 -5.75 -8.97
N ARG A 18 49.67 -6.44 -8.87
CA ARG A 18 50.17 -6.90 -7.56
C ARG A 18 51.08 -5.82 -7.00
N ASN A 19 50.49 -4.96 -6.15
CA ASN A 19 51.27 -4.02 -5.36
C ASN A 19 52.01 -4.84 -4.28
N ASN A 20 53.24 -5.26 -4.60
CA ASN A 20 54.09 -6.08 -3.71
C ASN A 20 54.87 -5.22 -2.71
N GLU A 21 54.66 -3.90 -2.73
CA GLU A 21 55.23 -2.95 -1.80
C GLU A 21 54.22 -2.70 -0.67
N MET A 22 54.66 -2.86 0.58
CA MET A 22 53.85 -2.46 1.73
C MET A 22 53.55 -0.96 1.58
N PRO A 23 52.29 -0.54 1.66
CA PRO A 23 51.94 0.87 1.53
C PRO A 23 52.68 1.66 2.61
N THR A 24 53.26 2.77 2.18
CA THR A 24 53.94 3.71 3.08
C THR A 24 52.98 4.20 4.16
N ASP A 25 53.50 4.61 5.32
CA ASP A 25 52.66 5.12 6.41
C ASP A 25 51.77 6.29 5.95
N ARG A 26 52.28 7.09 5.01
CA ARG A 26 51.51 8.17 4.37
C ARG A 26 50.33 7.63 3.55
N GLU A 27 50.54 6.66 2.67
CA GLU A 27 49.47 6.06 1.86
C GLU A 27 48.42 5.34 2.74
N ARG A 28 48.87 4.73 3.85
CA ARG A 28 47.96 4.14 4.84
C ARG A 28 47.07 5.22 5.47
N ILE A 29 47.65 6.32 5.94
CA ILE A 29 46.90 7.44 6.53
C ILE A 29 45.93 8.06 5.51
N GLU A 30 46.40 8.33 4.28
CA GLU A 30 45.56 8.88 3.21
C GLU A 30 44.39 7.94 2.88
N THR A 31 44.62 6.62 2.86
CA THR A 31 43.57 5.61 2.65
C THR A 31 42.54 5.61 3.79
N GLU A 32 42.96 5.72 5.05
CA GLU A 32 42.04 5.80 6.20
C GLU A 32 41.21 7.10 6.20
N ILE A 33 41.81 8.21 5.75
CA ILE A 33 41.07 9.47 5.55
C ILE A 33 40.00 9.29 4.47
N ILE A 34 40.34 8.69 3.33
CA ILE A 34 39.39 8.44 2.24
C ILE A 34 38.24 7.55 2.72
N LYS A 35 38.53 6.46 3.45
CA LYS A 35 37.48 5.61 4.04
C LYS A 35 36.57 6.39 4.98
N SER A 36 37.14 7.21 5.85
CA SER A 36 36.38 8.05 6.79
C SER A 36 35.48 9.06 6.07
N LEU A 37 35.96 9.65 4.97
CA LEU A 37 35.17 10.57 4.15
C LEU A 37 34.01 9.86 3.44
N ILE A 38 34.25 8.66 2.90
CA ILE A 38 33.21 7.84 2.26
C ILE A 38 32.13 7.48 3.28
N GLU A 39 32.53 7.03 4.47
CA GLU A 39 31.58 6.67 5.54
C GLU A 39 30.75 7.89 5.98
N SER A 40 31.39 9.04 6.17
CA SER A 40 30.71 10.28 6.53
C SER A 40 29.68 10.68 5.46
N TYR A 41 30.06 10.65 4.18
CA TYR A 41 29.14 10.98 3.08
C TYR A 41 28.00 9.96 2.96
N PHE A 42 28.31 8.67 3.07
CA PHE A 42 27.32 7.60 3.03
C PHE A 42 26.27 7.76 4.13
N ASN A 43 26.68 8.12 5.34
CA ASN A 43 25.77 8.35 6.46
C ASN A 43 24.81 9.53 6.20
N ILE A 44 25.27 10.60 5.55
CA ILE A 44 24.42 11.72 5.14
C ILE A 44 23.40 11.27 4.10
N VAL A 45 23.86 10.56 3.05
CA VAL A 45 22.98 10.05 1.99
C VAL A 45 21.95 9.09 2.58
N ARG A 46 22.37 8.14 3.42
CA ARG A 46 21.48 7.21 4.10
C ARG A 46 20.40 7.93 4.90
N LYS A 47 20.77 8.97 5.66
CA LYS A 47 19.81 9.78 6.42
C LYS A 47 18.80 10.48 5.50
N ASN A 48 19.25 11.01 4.37
CA ASN A 48 18.36 11.63 3.38
C ASN A 48 17.39 10.61 2.77
N PHE A 49 17.85 9.42 2.43
CA PHE A 49 16.99 8.36 1.90
C PHE A 49 15.95 7.88 2.93
N LEU A 50 16.34 7.76 4.19
CA LEU A 50 15.43 7.36 5.27
C LEU A 50 14.28 8.36 5.47
N ASP A 51 14.51 9.64 5.19
CA ASP A 51 13.47 10.67 5.25
C ASP A 51 12.67 10.78 3.94
N MET A 52 13.35 10.70 2.81
CA MET A 52 12.74 10.86 1.48
C MET A 52 11.79 9.72 1.14
N VAL A 53 12.18 8.46 1.37
CA VAL A 53 11.37 7.30 0.96
C VAL A 53 9.99 7.29 1.61
N PRO A 54 9.85 7.45 2.95
CA PRO A 54 8.52 7.53 3.56
C PRO A 54 7.69 8.71 3.05
N LYS A 55 8.31 9.87 2.79
CA LYS A 55 7.62 11.05 2.22
C LYS A 55 7.12 10.78 0.80
N THR A 56 7.93 10.11 -0.02
CA THR A 56 7.53 9.70 -1.37
C THR A 56 6.36 8.73 -1.33
N ILE A 57 6.40 7.70 -0.47
CA ILE A 57 5.29 6.74 -0.32
C ILE A 57 4.03 7.45 0.19
N MET A 58 4.17 8.32 1.18
CA MET A 58 3.06 9.09 1.72
C MET A 58 2.40 9.95 0.64
N TYR A 59 3.20 10.66 -0.16
CA TYR A 59 2.69 11.55 -1.19
C TYR A 59 2.06 10.80 -2.37
N PHE A 60 2.79 9.86 -2.98
CA PHE A 60 2.36 9.23 -4.23
C PHE A 60 1.37 8.10 -4.04
N LEU A 61 1.39 7.39 -2.90
CA LEU A 61 0.50 6.26 -2.66
C LEU A 61 -0.59 6.62 -1.67
N VAL A 62 -0.22 7.01 -0.45
CA VAL A 62 -1.21 7.12 0.65
C VAL A 62 -2.15 8.29 0.42
N ASN A 63 -1.60 9.50 0.22
CA ASN A 63 -2.41 10.70 0.00
C ASN A 63 -3.17 10.61 -1.32
N HIS A 64 -2.51 10.15 -2.39
CA HIS A 64 -3.19 9.94 -3.66
C HIS A 64 -4.38 8.98 -3.53
N SER A 65 -4.18 7.80 -2.91
CA SER A 65 -5.26 6.83 -2.71
C SER A 65 -6.38 7.38 -1.84
N LYS A 66 -6.04 8.13 -0.78
CA LYS A 66 -7.03 8.77 0.10
C LYS A 66 -7.91 9.76 -0.66
N ASP A 67 -7.32 10.54 -1.56
CA ASP A 67 -8.04 11.57 -2.30
C ASP A 67 -8.82 10.99 -3.50
N SER A 68 -8.30 9.93 -4.13
CA SER A 68 -8.93 9.31 -5.30
C SER A 68 -10.05 8.32 -4.94
N ILE A 69 -9.96 7.64 -3.78
CA ILE A 69 -10.88 6.54 -3.42
C ILE A 69 -12.34 6.95 -3.41
N GLN A 70 -12.67 8.19 -3.01
CA GLN A 70 -14.06 8.64 -2.96
C GLN A 70 -14.66 8.74 -4.37
N ASN A 71 -13.93 9.34 -5.30
CA ASN A 71 -14.38 9.48 -6.68
C ASN A 71 -14.45 8.12 -7.38
N GLU A 72 -13.44 7.27 -7.15
CA GLU A 72 -13.37 5.93 -7.74
C GLU A 72 -14.52 5.05 -7.23
N LEU A 73 -14.78 5.03 -5.91
CA LEU A 73 -15.88 4.26 -5.35
C LEU A 73 -17.24 4.74 -5.83
N VAL A 74 -17.44 6.06 -6.02
CA VAL A 74 -18.69 6.56 -6.60
C VAL A 74 -18.82 6.07 -8.04
N SER A 75 -17.77 6.23 -8.86
CA SER A 75 -17.77 5.76 -10.25
C SER A 75 -18.06 4.26 -10.37
N GLU A 76 -17.45 3.45 -9.50
CA GLU A 76 -17.54 2.00 -9.57
C GLU A 76 -18.81 1.43 -8.95
N LEU A 77 -19.31 2.00 -7.84
CA LEU A 77 -20.48 1.46 -7.14
C LEU A 77 -21.81 2.06 -7.63
N TYR A 78 -21.82 3.25 -8.23
CA TYR A 78 -23.05 3.89 -8.76
C TYR A 78 -23.33 3.52 -10.23
N LYS A 79 -23.22 2.24 -10.57
CA LYS A 79 -23.59 1.71 -11.89
C LYS A 79 -25.02 1.17 -11.83
N GLU A 80 -25.97 1.82 -12.51
CA GLU A 80 -27.41 1.48 -12.46
C GLU A 80 -27.69 -0.02 -12.68
N ASN A 81 -26.92 -0.67 -13.55
CA ASN A 81 -27.08 -2.08 -13.89
C ASN A 81 -26.60 -3.04 -12.78
N GLU A 82 -25.73 -2.60 -11.87
CA GLU A 82 -25.09 -3.44 -10.85
C GLU A 82 -25.60 -3.15 -9.42
N ILE A 83 -26.20 -1.98 -9.19
CA ILE A 83 -26.68 -1.55 -7.87
C ILE A 83 -27.67 -2.56 -7.25
N ALA A 84 -28.56 -3.14 -8.05
CA ALA A 84 -29.56 -4.09 -7.56
C ALA A 84 -28.93 -5.36 -6.98
N ASP A 85 -27.87 -5.86 -7.63
CA ASP A 85 -27.13 -7.04 -7.18
C ASP A 85 -26.19 -6.71 -6.02
N LEU A 86 -25.53 -5.55 -6.07
CA LEU A 86 -24.62 -5.09 -5.02
C LEU A 86 -25.34 -4.84 -3.69
N LEU A 87 -26.58 -4.35 -3.75
CA LEU A 87 -27.44 -4.10 -2.58
C LEU A 87 -28.33 -5.29 -2.20
N ARG A 88 -28.15 -6.45 -2.86
CA ARG A 88 -28.94 -7.65 -2.56
C ARG A 88 -28.60 -8.17 -1.16
N GLU A 89 -29.64 -8.39 -0.35
CA GLU A 89 -29.49 -9.07 0.94
C GLU A 89 -28.90 -10.47 0.72
N THR A 90 -28.08 -10.93 1.67
CA THR A 90 -27.67 -12.34 1.71
C THR A 90 -28.87 -13.25 2.03
N ASP A 91 -28.85 -14.47 1.50
CA ASP A 91 -30.02 -15.36 1.55
C ASP A 91 -30.45 -15.71 2.99
N ASP A 92 -29.49 -15.78 3.92
CA ASP A 92 -29.70 -16.02 5.35
C ASP A 92 -30.42 -14.85 6.03
N VAL A 93 -30.01 -13.61 5.74
CA VAL A 93 -30.64 -12.38 6.24
C VAL A 93 -32.05 -12.26 5.67
N ALA A 94 -32.22 -12.49 4.36
CA ALA A 94 -33.51 -12.47 3.71
C ALA A 94 -34.48 -13.52 4.27
N GLN A 95 -33.98 -14.72 4.60
CA GLN A 95 -34.78 -15.76 5.25
C GLN A 95 -35.16 -15.35 6.67
N ARG A 96 -34.22 -14.85 7.47
CA ARG A 96 -34.48 -14.40 8.84
C ARG A 96 -35.51 -13.27 8.87
N ARG A 97 -35.42 -12.32 7.94
CA ARG A 97 -36.41 -11.23 7.77
C ARG A 97 -37.80 -11.78 7.47
N ARG A 98 -37.91 -12.76 6.56
CA ARG A 98 -39.18 -13.43 6.23
C ARG A 98 -39.80 -14.11 7.45
N THR A 99 -39.02 -14.90 8.19
CA THR A 99 -39.50 -15.59 9.41
C THR A 99 -39.94 -14.60 10.50
N CYS A 100 -39.19 -13.52 10.73
CA CYS A 100 -39.58 -12.49 11.69
C CYS A 100 -40.88 -11.78 11.28
N ALA A 101 -41.06 -11.49 9.98
CA ALA A 101 -42.27 -10.86 9.46
C ALA A 101 -43.50 -11.77 9.62
N GLU A 102 -43.33 -13.07 9.36
CA GLU A 102 -44.37 -14.08 9.57
C GLU A 102 -44.75 -14.18 11.06
N MET A 103 -43.75 -14.29 11.94
CA MET A 103 -43.97 -14.35 13.38
C MET A 103 -44.71 -13.10 13.89
N ARG A 104 -44.34 -11.91 13.40
CA ARG A 104 -45.04 -10.66 13.73
C ARG A 104 -46.50 -10.70 13.31
N GLY A 105 -46.80 -11.22 12.12
CA GLY A 105 -48.18 -11.36 11.64
C GLY A 105 -49.00 -12.36 12.49
N LEU A 106 -48.38 -13.46 12.91
CA LEU A 106 -49.00 -14.44 13.80
C LEU A 106 -49.33 -13.84 15.18
N LEU A 107 -48.37 -13.14 15.78
CA LEU A 107 -48.57 -12.46 17.06
C LEU A 107 -49.63 -11.36 16.99
N GLY A 108 -49.70 -10.63 15.87
CA GLY A 108 -50.75 -9.63 15.62
C GLY A 108 -52.14 -10.24 15.62
N ARG A 109 -52.35 -11.33 14.88
CA ARG A 109 -53.64 -12.06 14.87
C ARG A 109 -53.99 -12.65 16.24
N ALA A 110 -53.00 -13.19 16.95
CA ALA A 110 -53.22 -13.70 18.30
C ALA A 110 -53.71 -12.60 19.25
N LEU A 111 -53.17 -11.38 19.13
CA LEU A 111 -53.59 -10.23 19.92
C LEU A 111 -55.02 -9.78 19.59
N GLU A 112 -55.40 -9.78 18.31
CA GLU A 112 -56.79 -9.49 17.88
C GLU A 112 -57.78 -10.45 18.52
N ILE A 113 -57.50 -11.76 18.47
CA ILE A 113 -58.34 -12.79 19.09
C ILE A 113 -58.46 -12.58 20.61
N VAL A 114 -57.35 -12.25 21.29
CA VAL A 114 -57.36 -11.96 22.74
C VAL A 114 -58.24 -10.74 23.05
N ASN A 115 -58.19 -9.70 22.23
CA ASN A 115 -59.04 -8.52 22.40
C ASN A 115 -60.52 -8.85 22.18
N GLU A 116 -60.86 -9.63 21.15
CA GLU A 116 -62.26 -10.05 20.90
C GLU A 116 -62.84 -10.85 22.08
N VAL A 117 -62.08 -11.76 22.67
CA VAL A 117 -62.51 -12.55 23.84
C VAL A 117 -62.65 -11.66 25.09
N ARG A 118 -61.77 -10.68 25.28
CA ARG A 118 -61.87 -9.72 26.39
C ARG A 118 -63.15 -8.89 26.26
N ASP A 119 -63.43 -8.39 25.06
CA ASP A 119 -64.59 -7.55 24.82
C ASP A 119 -65.87 -8.37 25.02
N PHE A 120 -65.96 -9.62 24.51
CA PHE A 120 -67.10 -10.51 24.76
C PHE A 120 -67.36 -10.77 26.25
N ASN A 121 -66.32 -11.00 27.06
CA ASN A 121 -66.47 -11.22 28.50
C ASN A 121 -66.87 -9.95 29.29
N THR A 122 -66.66 -8.76 28.73
CA THR A 122 -67.02 -7.50 29.39
C THR A 122 -68.52 -7.19 29.25
N PHE A 123 -69.21 -7.84 28.30
CA PHE A 123 -70.66 -7.69 28.07
C PHE A 123 -71.53 -8.70 28.83
N LYS A 124 -70.94 -9.53 29.70
CA LYS A 124 -71.61 -10.54 30.52
C LYS A 124 -71.49 -10.20 32.00
#